data_AF-A0A7C1KXD1-F1
#
_entry.id   AF-A0A7C1KXD1-F1
#
_cell.length_a   1.000
_cell.length_b   1.000
_cell.length_c   1.000
_cell.angle_alpha   90.00
_cell.angle_beta   90.00
_cell.angle_gamma   90.00
#
_symmetry.space_group_name_H-M   'P 1'
#
loop_
_entity.id
_entity.type
_entity.pdbx_description
1 polymer ?
#
loop_
_entity_poly.entity_id
_entity_poly.type
_entity_poly.pdbx_seq_one_letter_code
_entity_poly.pdbx_strand_id
1 'polypeptide(L)'
;MLGDNFLEKEHLLHFNSPLIHGTLIRRYKRFISEVELRDRHRVMAHCPNTGSMKGVLIPGGDVLLSRSTNHRRKLPYTLGIGPCTWDMGRGECSDSQQCRRRGNT
;
A
#
# COMPACT_ATOMS: atom_id res chain seq x y z
N MET A 1 21.46 -37.82 -18.29
CA MET A 1 20.27 -36.99 -18.56
C MET A 1 19.83 -36.38 -17.23
N LEU A 2 20.43 -35.25 -16.86
CA LEU A 2 20.03 -34.50 -15.68
C LEU A 2 18.82 -33.67 -16.10
N GLY A 3 17.65 -34.06 -15.59
CA GLY A 3 16.40 -33.35 -15.82
C GLY A 3 16.36 -32.12 -14.92
N ASP A 4 17.07 -31.08 -15.33
CA ASP A 4 17.00 -29.76 -14.71
C ASP A 4 15.70 -29.10 -15.17
N ASN A 5 14.62 -29.30 -14.42
CA ASN A 5 13.40 -28.50 -14.54
C ASN A 5 12.81 -28.22 -13.14
N PHE A 6 13.66 -27.74 -12.24
CA PHE A 6 13.30 -27.35 -10.87
C PHE A 6 13.59 -25.85 -10.60
N LEU A 7 13.45 -25.00 -11.61
CA LEU A 7 13.50 -23.52 -11.57
C LEU A 7 12.61 -23.10 -12.77
N GLU A 8 11.60 -22.24 -12.75
CA GLU A 8 11.22 -21.14 -11.89
C GLU A 8 9.69 -20.96 -12.01
N LYS A 9 8.93 -21.11 -10.93
CA LYS A 9 7.59 -20.51 -10.84
C LYS A 9 7.47 -19.82 -9.50
N GLU A 10 8.31 -18.81 -9.31
CA GLU A 10 7.91 -17.72 -8.43
C GLU A 10 6.67 -17.10 -9.07
N HIS A 11 5.50 -17.36 -8.51
CA HIS A 11 4.26 -16.69 -8.88
C HIS A 11 4.35 -15.22 -8.41
N LEU A 12 5.20 -14.43 -9.07
CA LEU A 12 5.31 -13.00 -8.84
C LEU A 12 3.98 -12.35 -9.23
N LEU A 13 3.39 -11.63 -8.28
CA LEU A 13 2.21 -10.80 -8.52
C LEU A 13 2.57 -9.70 -9.52
N HIS A 14 2.13 -9.89 -10.76
CA HIS A 14 2.29 -8.89 -11.82
C HIS A 14 1.17 -7.84 -11.71
N PHE A 15 1.56 -6.59 -11.46
CA PHE A 15 0.63 -5.47 -11.53
C PHE A 15 0.63 -4.89 -12.95
N ASN A 16 -0.54 -4.81 -13.58
CA ASN A 16 -0.69 -4.29 -14.94
C ASN A 16 -0.45 -2.77 -15.06
N SER A 17 -0.16 -2.08 -13.95
CA SER A 17 0.05 -0.63 -13.93
C SER A 17 1.06 -0.27 -12.85
N PRO A 18 1.89 0.76 -13.07
CA PRO A 18 2.84 1.21 -12.07
C PRO A 18 2.10 1.65 -10.81
N LEU A 19 2.62 1.22 -9.65
CA LEU A 19 2.09 1.63 -8.36
C LEU A 19 2.64 3.01 -8.01
N ILE A 20 1.75 3.87 -7.50
CA ILE A 20 2.07 5.24 -7.11
C ILE A 20 2.21 5.27 -5.59
N HIS A 21 3.35 5.74 -5.09
CA HIS A 21 3.58 5.92 -3.66
C HIS A 21 2.85 7.14 -3.12
N GLY A 22 2.31 7.01 -1.91
CA GLY A 22 1.75 8.14 -1.17
C GLY A 22 1.67 7.88 0.33
N THR A 23 1.27 8.91 1.06
CA THR A 23 1.10 8.88 2.52
C THR A 23 -0.38 8.95 2.85
N LEU A 24 -0.86 8.00 3.65
CA LEU A 24 -2.26 7.98 4.07
C LEU A 24 -2.55 9.19 4.95
N ILE A 25 -3.49 10.05 4.56
CA ILE A 25 -3.97 11.14 5.41
C ILE A 25 -5.06 10.63 6.33
N ARG A 26 -6.07 9.96 5.76
CA ARG A 26 -7.18 9.37 6.52
C ARG A 26 -7.98 8.38 5.68
N ARG A 27 -8.69 7.49 6.36
CA ARG A 27 -9.68 6.56 5.79
C ARG A 27 -11.05 6.84 6.39
N TYR A 28 -12.08 6.85 5.56
CA TYR A 28 -13.46 7.17 5.90
C TYR A 28 -14.38 6.05 5.47
N LYS A 29 -15.42 5.80 6.27
CA LYS A 29 -16.55 4.92 5.91
C LYS A 29 -16.10 3.64 5.18
N ARG A 30 -14.95 3.09 5.60
CA ARG A 30 -14.25 1.89 5.10
C ARG A 30 -13.77 1.91 3.65
N PHE A 31 -14.47 2.57 2.72
CA PHE A 31 -14.21 2.42 1.29
C PHE A 31 -13.51 3.59 0.63
N ILE A 32 -13.26 4.66 1.38
CA ILE A 32 -12.68 5.89 0.86
C ILE A 32 -11.45 6.23 1.68
N SER A 33 -10.35 6.55 1.01
CA SER A 33 -9.12 7.03 1.65
C SER A 33 -8.63 8.27 0.94
N GLU A 34 -8.13 9.23 1.72
CA GLU A 34 -7.40 10.39 1.23
C GLU A 34 -5.91 10.14 1.40
N VAL A 35 -5.16 10.35 0.33
CA VAL A 35 -3.72 10.07 0.25
C VAL A 35 -3.02 11.30 -0.32
N GLU A 36 -1.92 11.69 0.31
CA GLU A 36 -1.02 12.72 -0.21
C GLU A 36 0.08 12.06 -1.06
N LEU A 37 0.23 12.53 -2.30
CA LEU A 37 1.25 12.08 -3.23
C LEU A 37 2.58 12.84 -2.98
N ARG A 38 3.67 12.38 -3.60
CA ARG A 38 5.00 13.00 -3.45
C ARG A 38 5.05 14.47 -3.89
N ASP A 39 4.21 14.85 -4.84
CA ASP A 39 4.06 16.22 -5.35
C ASP A 39 3.11 17.09 -4.49
N ARG A 40 2.72 16.60 -3.30
CA ARG A 40 1.79 17.23 -2.35
C ARG A 40 0.34 17.30 -2.81
N HIS A 41 -0.01 16.72 -3.96
CA HIS A 41 -1.41 16.62 -4.35
C HIS A 41 -2.14 15.57 -3.50
N ARG A 42 -3.37 15.90 -3.09
CA ARG A 42 -4.24 14.98 -2.38
C ARG A 42 -5.19 14.31 -3.35
N VAL A 43 -5.26 12.98 -3.26
CA VAL A 43 -6.14 12.16 -4.09
C VAL A 43 -7.05 11.31 -3.24
N MET A 44 -8.22 11.03 -3.79
CA MET A 44 -9.20 10.11 -3.20
C MET A 44 -9.05 8.74 -3.84
N ALA A 45 -8.86 7.72 -3.01
CA ALA A 45 -8.71 6.34 -3.41
C ALA A 45 -9.82 5.47 -2.84
N HIS A 46 -10.28 4.50 -3.62
CA HIS A 46 -11.13 3.44 -3.14
C HIS A 46 -10.30 2.46 -2.31
N CYS A 47 -10.74 2.13 -1.11
CA CYS A 47 -10.15 1.07 -0.30
C CYS A 47 -10.95 -0.23 -0.52
N PRO A 48 -10.42 -1.24 -1.24
CA PRO A 48 -11.12 -2.49 -1.57
C PRO A 48 -11.04 -3.47 -0.39
N ASN A 49 -11.32 -3.00 0.83
CA ASN A 49 -11.27 -3.80 2.04
C ASN A 49 -12.48 -3.47 2.92
N THR A 50 -13.26 -4.49 3.27
CA THR A 50 -14.47 -4.38 4.11
C THR A 50 -14.15 -4.40 5.62
N GLY A 51 -12.97 -4.89 5.98
CA GLY A 51 -12.44 -4.97 7.34
C GLY A 51 -12.00 -3.61 7.91
N SER A 52 -11.71 -3.62 9.21
CA SER A 52 -11.44 -2.39 9.98
C SER A 52 -10.15 -1.70 9.56
N MET A 53 -9.14 -2.46 9.12
CA MET A 53 -7.75 -2.02 8.90
C MET A 53 -7.14 -1.24 10.07
N LYS A 54 -7.72 -1.37 11.28
CA LYS A 54 -7.16 -0.77 12.50
C LYS A 54 -5.78 -1.39 12.74
N GLY A 55 -4.78 -0.54 12.95
CA GLY A 55 -3.38 -0.98 13.12
C GLY A 55 -2.63 -1.31 11.83
N VAL A 56 -3.32 -1.32 10.67
CA VAL A 56 -2.69 -1.56 9.36
C VAL A 56 -2.62 -0.26 8.57
N LEU A 57 -3.75 0.44 8.38
CA LEU A 57 -3.80 1.73 7.72
C LEU A 57 -3.79 2.85 8.77
N ILE A 58 -2.58 3.23 9.18
CA ILE A 58 -2.36 4.30 10.13
C ILE A 58 -2.13 5.61 9.36
N PRO A 59 -2.83 6.71 9.70
CA PRO A 59 -2.51 8.04 9.17
C PRO A 59 -1.01 8.33 9.26
N GLY A 60 -0.44 8.97 8.24
CA GLY A 60 1.01 9.17 8.10
C GLY A 60 1.80 7.94 7.63
N GLY A 61 1.16 6.77 7.50
CA GLY A 61 1.81 5.56 6.98
C GLY A 61 1.87 5.51 5.46
N ASP A 62 2.85 4.75 4.95
CA ASP A 62 3.04 4.55 3.51
C ASP A 62 1.94 3.67 2.92
N VAL A 63 1.50 4.06 1.73
CA VAL A 63 0.51 3.35 0.93
C VAL A 63 0.92 3.36 -0.54
N LEU A 64 0.37 2.40 -1.27
CA LEU A 64 0.51 2.31 -2.72
C LEU A 64 -0.85 2.54 -3.36
N LEU A 65 -0.88 3.19 -4.52
CA LEU A 65 -2.09 3.39 -5.30
C LEU A 65 -1.92 2.77 -6.68
N SER A 66 -2.94 2.07 -7.14
CA SER A 66 -3.09 1.73 -8.55
C SER A 66 -4.11 2.65 -9.20
N ARG A 67 -3.79 3.18 -10.38
CA ARG A 67 -4.69 4.04 -11.15
C ARG A 67 -5.49 3.19 -12.14
N SER A 68 -6.81 3.34 -12.13
CA SER A 68 -7.68 2.70 -13.12
C SER A 68 -7.73 3.53 -14.40
N THR A 69 -7.76 2.84 -15.54
CA THR A 69 -8.01 3.44 -16.87
C THR A 69 -9.49 3.66 -17.15
N ASN A 70 -10.41 3.12 -16.32
CA ASN A 70 -11.84 3.29 -16.52
C ASN A 70 -12.33 4.65 -16.01
N HIS A 71 -12.55 5.57 -16.95
CA HIS A 71 -13.03 6.93 -16.68
C HIS A 71 -14.44 7.01 -16.08
N ARG A 72 -15.24 5.93 -16.12
CA ARG A 72 -16.57 5.88 -15.48
C ARG A 72 -16.49 5.69 -13.96
N ARG A 73 -15.32 5.35 -13.42
CA ARG A 73 -15.15 5.21 -11.96
C ARG A 73 -15.16 6.57 -11.28
N LYS A 74 -15.97 6.70 -10.23
CA LYS A 74 -16.02 7.90 -9.39
C LYS A 74 -14.68 8.18 -8.68
N LEU A 75 -13.95 7.14 -8.30
CA LEU A 75 -12.61 7.22 -7.72
C LEU A 75 -11.62 6.53 -8.66
N PRO A 76 -10.65 7.27 -9.22
CA PRO A 76 -9.71 6.72 -10.21
C PRO A 76 -8.62 5.86 -9.57
N TYR A 77 -8.38 6.00 -8.27
CA TYR A 77 -7.34 5.27 -7.55
C TYR A 77 -7.90 4.15 -6.68
N THR A 78 -7.16 3.05 -6.59
CA THR A 78 -7.40 1.96 -5.64
C THR A 78 -6.24 1.90 -4.65
N LEU A 79 -6.57 1.79 -3.36
CA LEU A 79 -5.61 1.74 -2.26
C LEU A 79 -5.05 0.34 -2.06
N GLY A 80 -3.72 0.25 -2.01
CA GLY A 80 -2.96 -0.89 -1.52
C GLY A 80 -2.18 -0.53 -0.25
N ILE A 81 -1.69 -1.57 0.43
CA ILE A 81 -0.81 -1.41 1.60
C ILE A 81 0.61 -1.14 1.08
N GLY A 82 1.28 -0.14 1.65
CA GLY A 82 2.67 0.16 1.34
C GLY A 82 3.62 -0.85 1.97
N PRO A 83 4.86 -0.97 1.46
CA PRO A 83 5.87 -1.78 2.12
C PRO A 83 6.12 -1.21 3.51
N CYS A 84 6.13 -2.11 4.50
CA CYS A 84 6.64 -1.81 5.82
C CYS A 84 8.17 -1.79 5.71
N THR A 85 8.76 -0.63 5.49
CA THR A 85 10.22 -0.48 5.39
C THR A 85 10.82 -0.54 6.79
N TRP A 86 11.08 -1.78 7.24
CA TRP A 86 11.83 -2.04 8.46
C TRP A 86 13.32 -1.98 8.14
N ASP A 87 14.05 -1.00 8.69
CA ASP A 87 15.48 -0.85 8.48
C ASP A 87 16.24 -1.75 9.47
N MET A 88 16.65 -2.92 8.99
CA MET A 88 17.42 -3.90 9.77
C MET A 88 18.73 -3.30 10.31
N GLY A 89 19.30 -2.29 9.64
CA GLY A 89 20.56 -1.65 10.03
C GLY A 89 20.43 -0.65 11.18
N ARG A 90 19.22 -0.16 11.46
CA ARG A 90 18.94 0.76 12.57
C ARG A 90 18.12 0.15 13.69
N GLY A 91 17.54 -1.04 13.49
CA GLY A 91 16.57 -1.61 14.43
C GLY A 91 15.28 -0.78 14.53
N GLU A 92 15.05 0.09 13.55
CA GLU A 92 13.96 1.04 13.51
C GLU A 92 13.22 0.87 12.19
N CYS A 93 11.89 0.96 12.25
CA CYS A 93 11.13 1.08 11.04
C CYS A 93 11.24 2.51 10.54
N SER A 94 11.55 2.71 9.25
CA SER A 94 11.82 4.03 8.69
C SER A 94 10.56 4.89 8.74
N ASP A 95 10.35 5.56 9.87
CA ASP A 95 9.32 6.55 10.19
C ASP A 95 7.86 6.26 9.85
N SER A 96 7.52 5.07 9.33
CA SER A 96 6.13 4.74 9.08
C SER A 96 5.43 4.53 10.43
N GLN A 97 4.40 5.34 10.70
CA GLN A 97 3.59 5.21 11.92
C GLN A 97 3.01 3.78 12.06
N GLN A 98 2.93 3.01 10.96
CA GLN A 98 2.54 1.61 10.91
C GLN A 98 3.38 0.68 11.80
N CYS A 99 4.69 0.92 11.91
CA CYS A 99 5.57 0.10 12.74
C CYS A 99 5.63 0.52 14.20
N ARG A 100 5.58 1.83 14.48
CA ARG A 100 5.79 2.38 15.84
C ARG A 100 4.79 1.84 16.88
N ARG A 101 3.67 1.25 16.45
CA ARG A 101 2.69 0.57 17.33
C ARG A 101 2.81 -0.95 17.42
N ARG A 102 3.63 -1.61 16.59
CA ARG A 102 3.80 -3.07 16.66
C ARG A 102 4.67 -3.51 17.85
N GLY A 103 5.44 -2.61 18.45
CA GLY A 103 6.31 -2.89 19.60
C GLY A 103 5.70 -2.63 20.98
N ASN A 104 4.37 -2.53 21.11
CA ASN A 104 3.75 -2.21 22.41
C ASN A 104 2.50 -3.07 22.71
N THR A 105 2.67 -4.39 22.57
CA THR A 105 1.78 -5.44 23.10
C THR A 105 2.63 -6.59 23.62
#